data_AF-F6I0H2-F1
#
_entry.id   AF-F6I0H2-F1
#
_cell.length_a   1.000
_cell.length_b   1.000
_cell.length_c   1.000
_cell.angle_alpha   90.00
_cell.angle_beta   90.00
_cell.angle_gamma   90.00
#
_symmetry.space_group_name_H-M   'P 1'
#
loop_
_entity.id
_entity.type
_entity.pdbx_description
1 polymer ?
#
loop_
_entity_poly.entity_id
_entity_poly.type
_entity_poly.pdbx_seq_one_letter_code
_entity_poly.pdbx_strand_id
1 'polypeptide(L)'
;MHDQTNTSTGIRGTRGYVAPEWHRKQPVSVKADVYSYGIVLLETICCRRNVDWSLPEEEVILEEWVYQCFEAGQLGKLVGDEEVDRRQLDRMVKVGLWCILDEPSLRPSMKKVLMMLGGTVDIPVPPSPGSFLSSI
;
A
#
# COMPACT_ATOMS: atom_id res chain seq x y z
N MET A 1 -15.56 24.37 -12.65
CA MET A 1 -15.76 23.02 -12.10
C MET A 1 -14.93 22.96 -10.82
N HIS A 2 -15.55 23.08 -9.64
CA HIS A 2 -14.82 23.08 -8.37
C HIS A 2 -14.42 21.65 -8.02
N ASP A 3 -13.12 21.39 -7.97
CA ASP A 3 -12.56 20.14 -7.47
C ASP A 3 -12.76 20.06 -5.95
N GLN A 4 -13.87 19.43 -5.54
CA GLN A 4 -14.29 19.25 -4.15
C GLN A 4 -13.49 18.17 -3.40
N THR A 5 -12.37 17.69 -3.94
CA THR A 5 -11.65 16.54 -3.35
C THR A 5 -10.63 16.92 -2.28
N ASN A 6 -10.28 18.20 -2.15
CA ASN A 6 -9.20 18.65 -1.27
C ASN A 6 -9.75 19.36 -0.02
N THR A 7 -9.52 18.76 1.15
CA THR A 7 -9.97 19.34 2.44
C THR A 7 -8.75 19.67 3.32
N SER A 8 -8.73 20.89 3.87
CA SER A 8 -7.72 21.32 4.83
C SER A 8 -8.22 21.04 6.26
N THR A 9 -7.84 19.91 6.84
CA THR A 9 -8.16 19.53 8.23
C THR A 9 -6.87 19.27 9.01
N GLY A 10 -6.91 19.42 10.34
CA GLY A 10 -5.79 19.01 11.20
C GLY A 10 -5.60 17.48 11.16
N ILE A 11 -4.36 17.01 11.41
CA ILE A 11 -4.02 15.57 11.35
C ILE A 11 -4.91 14.78 12.29
N ARG A 12 -5.70 13.86 11.73
CA ARG A 12 -6.59 12.96 12.48
C ARG A 12 -6.62 11.61 11.78
N GLY A 13 -6.18 10.55 12.47
CA GLY A 13 -6.16 9.20 11.91
C GLY A 13 -5.44 8.19 12.80
N THR A 14 -5.50 6.92 12.43
CA THR A 14 -4.89 5.81 13.16
C THR A 14 -3.45 5.61 12.69
N ARG A 15 -2.47 5.68 13.61
CA ARG A 15 -1.04 5.47 13.30
C ARG A 15 -0.87 4.15 12.51
N GLY A 16 -0.11 4.23 11.42
CA GLY A 16 0.09 3.11 10.48
C GLY A 16 -0.89 3.10 9.30
N TYR A 17 -2.00 3.83 9.35
CA TYR A 17 -2.95 3.94 8.22
C TYR A 17 -3.02 5.34 7.63
N VAL A 18 -2.38 6.31 8.29
CA VAL A 18 -2.33 7.72 7.86
C VAL A 18 -1.37 7.86 6.70
N ALA A 19 -1.87 8.33 5.56
CA ALA A 19 -1.08 8.55 4.37
C ALA A 19 0.02 9.62 4.61
N PRO A 20 1.22 9.49 4.02
CA PRO A 20 2.37 10.37 4.28
C PRO A 20 2.09 11.86 4.07
N GLU A 21 1.24 12.22 3.12
CA GLU A 21 0.91 13.60 2.78
C GLU A 21 0.25 14.39 3.93
N TRP A 22 -0.38 13.70 4.89
CA TRP A 22 -0.91 14.32 6.11
C TRP A 22 0.17 15.01 6.93
N HIS A 23 1.40 14.46 6.95
CA HIS A 23 2.53 15.06 7.65
C HIS A 23 3.16 16.21 6.85
N ARG A 24 2.94 16.25 5.54
CA ARG A 24 3.49 17.26 4.61
C ARG A 24 2.61 18.51 4.49
N LYS A 25 1.51 18.62 5.26
CA LYS A 25 0.50 19.70 5.18
C LYS A 25 -0.07 19.90 3.77
N GLN A 26 -0.04 18.87 2.94
CA GLN A 26 -0.72 18.90 1.65
C GLN A 26 -2.23 18.72 1.88
N PRO A 27 -3.09 19.25 0.99
CA PRO A 27 -4.52 19.01 1.10
C PRO A 27 -4.83 17.52 1.09
N VAL A 28 -5.64 17.08 2.05
CA VAL A 28 -6.07 15.68 2.11
C VAL A 28 -7.04 15.44 0.97
N SER A 29 -6.77 14.40 0.18
CA SER A 29 -7.59 13.99 -0.96
C SER A 29 -8.15 12.59 -0.77
N VAL A 30 -9.04 12.16 -1.68
CA VAL A 30 -9.53 10.78 -1.76
C VAL A 30 -8.40 9.73 -1.90
N LYS A 31 -7.17 10.15 -2.23
CA LYS A 31 -5.99 9.28 -2.29
C LYS A 31 -5.47 8.87 -0.91
N ALA A 32 -5.82 9.59 0.16
CA ALA A 32 -5.53 9.17 1.52
C ALA A 32 -6.29 7.88 1.87
N ASP A 33 -7.56 7.79 1.47
CA ASP A 33 -8.36 6.56 1.67
C ASP A 33 -7.81 5.38 0.85
N VAL A 34 -7.28 5.63 -0.35
CA VAL A 34 -6.61 4.61 -1.17
C VAL A 34 -5.38 4.06 -0.45
N TYR A 35 -4.58 4.93 0.20
CA TYR A 35 -3.43 4.51 0.99
C TYR A 35 -3.85 3.61 2.15
N SER A 36 -4.82 4.07 2.96
CA SER A 36 -5.32 3.28 4.10
C SER A 36 -5.89 1.93 3.66
N TYR A 37 -6.61 1.90 2.53
CA TYR A 37 -7.07 0.65 1.93
C TYR A 37 -5.91 -0.26 1.53
N GLY A 38 -4.84 0.29 0.94
CA GLY A 38 -3.62 -0.45 0.60
C GLY A 38 -3.02 -1.16 1.82
N ILE A 39 -2.89 -0.45 2.95
CA ILE A 39 -2.41 -1.03 4.21
C ILE A 39 -3.33 -2.16 4.67
N VAL A 40 -4.64 -1.94 4.72
CA VAL A 40 -5.62 -2.97 5.13
C VAL A 40 -5.57 -4.19 4.21
N LEU A 41 -5.39 -3.99 2.90
CA LEU A 41 -5.24 -5.08 1.94
C LEU A 41 -3.99 -5.92 2.25
N LEU A 42 -2.86 -5.27 2.53
CA LEU A 42 -1.62 -5.98 2.91
C LEU A 42 -1.76 -6.70 4.25
N GLU A 43 -2.39 -6.08 5.25
CA GLU A 43 -2.68 -6.73 6.53
C GLU A 43 -3.57 -7.96 6.36
N THR A 44 -4.53 -7.89 5.42
CA THR A 44 -5.42 -9.01 5.10
C THR A 44 -4.66 -10.16 4.43
N ILE A 45 -3.74 -9.85 3.52
CA ILE A 45 -2.88 -10.87 2.86
C ILE A 45 -1.97 -11.54 3.89
N CYS A 46 -1.37 -10.74 4.78
CA CYS A 46 -0.33 -11.20 5.69
C CYS A 46 -0.84 -11.67 7.06
N CYS A 47 -2.14 -11.51 7.33
CA CYS A 47 -2.78 -11.83 8.61
C CYS A 47 -2.05 -11.23 9.83
N ARG A 48 -1.44 -10.05 9.67
CA ARG A 48 -0.67 -9.37 10.72
C ARG A 48 -0.83 -7.86 10.65
N ARG A 49 -0.47 -7.20 11.76
CA ARG A 49 -0.57 -5.74 11.89
C ARG A 49 0.50 -5.03 11.07
N ASN A 50 0.19 -3.81 10.62
CA ASN A 50 1.11 -2.98 9.85
C ASN A 50 2.45 -2.71 10.58
N VAL A 51 2.40 -2.59 11.91
CA VAL A 51 3.60 -2.50 12.75
C VAL A 51 3.53 -3.55 13.84
N ASP A 52 4.51 -4.45 13.87
CA ASP A 52 4.60 -5.51 14.88
C ASP A 52 6.03 -5.64 15.42
N TRP A 53 6.25 -5.11 16.63
CA TRP A 53 7.54 -5.13 17.32
C TRP A 53 7.93 -6.50 17.88
N SER A 54 7.06 -7.50 17.78
CA SER A 54 7.39 -8.88 18.19
C SER A 54 8.16 -9.65 17.13
N LEU A 55 8.29 -9.09 15.92
CA LEU A 55 8.96 -9.72 14.79
C LEU A 55 10.42 -9.25 14.62
N PRO A 56 11.23 -9.95 13.79
CA PRO A 56 12.57 -9.50 13.42
C PRO A 56 12.56 -8.08 12.85
N GLU A 57 13.67 -7.35 13.03
CA GLU A 57 13.80 -5.94 12.66
C GLU A 57 13.38 -5.67 11.20
N GLU A 58 13.78 -6.56 10.29
CA GLU A 58 13.49 -6.48 8.85
C GLU A 58 12.01 -6.72 8.52
N GLU A 59 11.24 -7.26 9.46
CA GLU A 59 9.82 -7.58 9.29
C GLU A 59 8.90 -6.71 10.14
N VAL A 60 9.43 -5.79 10.98
CA VAL A 60 8.61 -4.97 11.90
C VAL A 60 7.60 -4.12 11.13
N ILE A 61 8.03 -3.55 10.01
CA ILE A 61 7.22 -2.68 9.16
C ILE A 61 6.68 -3.51 7.98
N LEU A 62 5.35 -3.70 7.95
CA LEU A 62 4.70 -4.58 6.99
C LEU A 62 4.95 -4.16 5.54
N GLU A 63 4.86 -2.86 5.23
CA GLU A 63 5.04 -2.39 3.85
C GLU A 63 6.44 -2.65 3.28
N GLU A 64 7.47 -2.49 4.12
CA GLU A 64 8.87 -2.75 3.75
C GLU A 64 9.09 -4.25 3.53
N TRP A 65 8.62 -5.08 4.46
CA TRP A 65 8.73 -6.53 4.37
C TRP A 65 8.00 -7.11 3.16
N VAL A 66 6.78 -6.63 2.90
CA VAL A 66 5.99 -7.03 1.72
C VAL A 66 6.74 -6.68 0.43
N TYR A 67 7.29 -5.48 0.34
CA TYR A 67 8.04 -5.07 -0.84
C TYR A 67 9.30 -5.93 -1.04
N GLN A 68 10.05 -6.21 0.02
CA GLN A 68 11.22 -7.10 -0.04
C GLN A 68 10.84 -8.51 -0.51
N CYS A 69 9.75 -9.08 0.00
CA CYS A 69 9.26 -10.38 -0.44
C CYS A 69 8.81 -10.35 -1.91
N PHE A 70 8.19 -9.26 -2.34
CA PHE A 70 7.79 -9.06 -3.74
C PHE A 70 9.01 -9.00 -4.66
N GLU A 71 10.00 -8.17 -4.34
CA GLU A 71 11.24 -8.00 -5.12
C GLU A 71 12.05 -9.30 -5.19
N ALA A 72 12.11 -10.05 -4.10
CA ALA A 72 12.77 -11.36 -4.05
C ALA A 72 11.99 -12.50 -4.74
N GLY A 73 10.75 -12.25 -5.21
CA GLY A 73 9.88 -13.28 -5.76
C GLY A 73 9.40 -14.31 -4.71
N GLN A 74 9.44 -13.96 -3.43
CA GLN A 74 9.18 -14.83 -2.28
C GLN A 74 7.79 -14.59 -1.67
N LEU A 75 6.77 -14.31 -2.50
CA LEU A 75 5.41 -13.99 -2.03
C LEU A 75 4.79 -15.07 -1.14
N GLY A 76 5.24 -16.33 -1.22
CA GLY A 76 4.79 -17.39 -0.32
C GLY A 76 5.02 -17.09 1.17
N LYS A 77 6.07 -16.35 1.51
CA LYS A 77 6.34 -15.93 2.89
C LYS A 77 5.22 -15.08 3.48
N LEU A 78 4.48 -14.36 2.63
CA LEU A 78 3.42 -13.47 3.06
C LEU A 78 2.18 -14.22 3.57
N VAL A 79 1.96 -15.46 3.13
CA VAL A 79 0.75 -16.22 3.46
C VAL A 79 1.03 -17.46 4.33
N GLY A 80 2.29 -17.69 4.69
CA GLY A 80 2.70 -18.88 5.45
C GLY A 80 2.37 -20.18 4.71
N ASP A 81 1.71 -21.10 5.42
CA ASP A 81 1.34 -22.44 4.91
C ASP A 81 -0.03 -22.48 4.21
N GLU A 82 -0.71 -21.33 4.06
CA GLU A 82 -2.02 -21.26 3.42
C GLU A 82 -1.94 -21.58 1.91
N GLU A 83 -2.84 -22.44 1.44
CA GLU A 83 -2.98 -22.72 0.01
C GLU A 83 -3.75 -21.59 -0.68
N VAL A 84 -3.03 -20.76 -1.45
CA VAL A 84 -3.60 -19.62 -2.18
C VAL A 84 -3.28 -19.68 -3.67
N ASP A 85 -4.17 -19.12 -4.49
CA ASP A 85 -3.88 -18.90 -5.91
C ASP A 85 -2.72 -17.90 -6.05
N ARG A 86 -1.59 -18.38 -6.59
CA ARG A 86 -0.36 -17.59 -6.74
C ARG A 86 -0.54 -16.35 -7.62
N ARG A 87 -1.39 -16.41 -8.64
CA ARG A 87 -1.67 -15.28 -9.54
C ARG A 87 -2.52 -14.24 -8.84
N GLN A 88 -3.50 -14.68 -8.05
CA GLN A 88 -4.30 -13.79 -7.23
C GLN A 88 -3.46 -13.13 -6.13
N LEU A 89 -2.57 -13.86 -5.48
CA LEU A 89 -1.63 -13.34 -4.49
C LEU A 89 -0.73 -12.25 -5.09
N ASP A 90 -0.04 -12.55 -6.20
CA ASP A 90 0.81 -11.59 -6.91
C ASP A 90 0.04 -10.32 -7.28
N ARG A 91 -1.18 -10.47 -7.79
CA ARG A 91 -2.06 -9.36 -8.12
C ARG A 91 -2.41 -8.51 -6.90
N MET A 92 -2.87 -9.13 -5.82
CA MET A 92 -3.28 -8.44 -4.60
C MET A 92 -2.11 -7.69 -3.96
N VAL A 93 -0.92 -8.31 -3.91
CA VAL A 93 0.30 -7.68 -3.40
C VAL A 93 0.67 -6.46 -4.25
N LYS A 94 0.68 -6.59 -5.58
CA LYS A 94 0.96 -5.45 -6.47
C LYS A 94 -0.05 -4.31 -6.30
N VAL A 95 -1.34 -4.62 -6.16
CA VAL A 95 -2.37 -3.61 -5.86
C VAL A 95 -2.07 -2.90 -4.55
N GLY A 96 -1.80 -3.65 -3.49
CA GLY A 96 -1.44 -3.10 -2.17
C GLY A 96 -0.27 -2.13 -2.28
N LEU A 97 0.83 -2.55 -2.90
CA LEU A 97 2.03 -1.74 -3.12
C LEU A 97 1.77 -0.46 -3.94
N TRP A 98 0.92 -0.52 -4.98
CA TRP A 98 0.52 0.68 -5.73
C TRP A 98 -0.34 1.65 -4.90
N CYS A 99 -1.18 1.13 -4.01
CA CYS A 99 -2.05 1.93 -3.16
C CYS A 99 -1.27 2.70 -2.09
N ILE A 100 -0.17 2.14 -1.57
CA ILE A 100 0.61 2.72 -0.48
C ILE A 100 1.77 3.62 -0.94
N LEU A 101 1.82 4.01 -2.22
CA LEU A 101 2.90 4.89 -2.68
C LEU A 101 2.89 6.23 -1.96
N ASP A 102 4.08 6.74 -1.67
CA ASP A 102 4.27 8.02 -0.97
C ASP A 102 3.63 9.21 -1.69
N GLU A 103 3.72 9.22 -3.02
CA GLU A 103 3.20 10.27 -3.88
C GLU A 103 1.72 10.01 -4.23
N PRO A 104 0.77 10.83 -3.72
CA PRO A 104 -0.66 10.57 -3.89
C PRO A 104 -1.11 10.54 -5.35
N SER A 105 -0.43 11.29 -6.24
CA SER A 105 -0.75 11.32 -7.67
C SER A 105 -0.48 9.98 -8.37
N LEU A 106 0.50 9.20 -7.90
CA LEU A 106 0.85 7.88 -8.44
C LEU A 106 -0.12 6.77 -8.00
N ARG A 107 -0.79 6.94 -6.85
CA ARG A 107 -1.77 5.96 -6.37
C ARG A 107 -2.93 5.80 -7.36
N PRO A 108 -3.41 4.58 -7.65
CA PRO A 108 -4.56 4.36 -8.50
C PRO A 108 -5.84 4.97 -7.89
N SER A 109 -6.86 5.22 -8.72
CA SER A 109 -8.21 5.50 -8.20
C SER A 109 -8.85 4.20 -7.68
N MET A 110 -9.79 4.28 -6.74
CA MET A 110 -10.50 3.08 -6.25
C MET A 110 -11.21 2.30 -7.37
N LYS A 111 -11.70 2.98 -8.42
CA LYS A 111 -12.21 2.31 -9.62
C LYS A 111 -11.13 1.47 -10.30
N LYS A 112 -9.91 2.01 -10.46
CA LYS A 112 -8.79 1.29 -11.06
C LYS A 112 -8.32 0.14 -10.16
N VAL A 113 -8.29 0.34 -8.84
CA VAL A 113 -8.01 -0.73 -7.84
C VAL A 113 -8.96 -1.92 -8.04
N LEU A 114 -10.26 -1.68 -8.16
CA LEU A 114 -11.25 -2.75 -8.41
C LEU A 114 -11.00 -3.48 -9.74
N MET A 115 -10.67 -2.75 -10.80
CA MET A 115 -10.34 -3.35 -12.10
C MET A 115 -9.05 -4.20 -12.03
N MET A 116 -8.03 -3.69 -11.34
CA MET A 116 -6.76 -4.39 -11.13
C MET A 116 -6.99 -5.68 -10.35
N LEU A 117 -7.73 -5.65 -9.24
CA LEU A 117 -8.09 -6.85 -8.45
C LEU A 117 -8.93 -7.84 -9.26
N GLY A 118 -9.91 -7.34 -10.01
CA GLY A 118 -10.75 -8.14 -10.91
C GLY A 118 -10.01 -8.73 -12.11
N GLY A 119 -8.74 -8.35 -12.34
CA GLY A 119 -7.94 -8.84 -13.47
C GLY A 119 -8.41 -8.31 -14.83
N THR A 120 -9.14 -7.19 -14.86
CA THR A 120 -9.59 -6.55 -16.11
C THR A 120 -8.53 -5.64 -16.71
N VAL A 121 -7.48 -5.30 -15.96
CA VAL A 121 -6.32 -4.54 -16.43
C VAL A 121 -5.05 -5.17 -15.90
N ASP A 122 -3.98 -5.08 -16.69
CA ASP A 122 -2.65 -5.48 -16.25
C ASP A 122 -2.11 -4.50 -15.20
N ILE A 123 -1.32 -5.04 -14.29
CA ILE A 123 -0.72 -4.29 -13.20
C ILE A 123 0.77 -4.11 -13.50
N PRO A 124 1.25 -2.88 -13.73
CA PRO A 124 2.68 -2.65 -13.86
C PRO A 124 3.40 -2.97 -12.55
N VAL A 125 4.70 -3.26 -12.65
CA VAL A 125 5.54 -3.51 -11.47
C VAL A 125 5.50 -2.26 -10.56
N PRO A 126 5.13 -2.40 -9.28
CA PRO A 126 5.16 -1.28 -8.33
C PRO A 126 6.59 -0.74 -8.17
N PRO A 127 6.77 0.58 -8.08
CA PRO A 127 8.08 1.17 -7.78
C PRO A 127 8.50 0.90 -6.34
N SER A 128 9.79 1.00 -6.03
CA SER A 128 10.25 0.80 -4.66
C SER A 128 9.78 1.95 -3.75
N PRO A 129 9.33 1.65 -2.52
CA PRO A 129 8.89 2.67 -1.56
C PRO A 129 9.97 3.75 -1.32
N GLY A 130 11.25 3.36 -1.35
CA GLY A 130 12.40 4.23 -1.11
C GLY A 130 12.94 5.00 -2.32
N SER A 131 12.39 4.81 -3.54
CA SER A 131 12.91 5.45 -4.77
C SER A 131 12.89 6.99 -4.76
N PHE A 132 12.19 7.62 -3.82
CA PHE A 132 12.08 9.07 -3.71
C PHE A 132 12.77 9.66 -2.46
N LEU A 133 13.34 8.83 -1.58
CA LEU A 133 14.10 9.28 -0.40
C LEU A 133 15.58 9.54 -0.71
N SER A 134 16.08 9.12 -1.88
CA SER A 134 17.44 9.39 -2.35
C SER A 134 17.64 10.80 -2.94
N SER A 135 16.62 11.67 -2.84
CA SER A 135 16.65 13.06 -3.33
C SER A 135 16.59 14.11 -2.22
N ILE A 136 17.00 13.77 -1.00
CA ILE A 136 17.29 14.75 0.07
C ILE A 136 18.79 14.71 0.38
#